data_AF-A0A0D0DED6-F1
#
_entry.id   AF-A0A0D0DED6-F1
#
_cell.length_a   1.000
_cell.length_b   1.000
_cell.length_c   1.000
_cell.angle_alpha   90.00
_cell.angle_beta   90.00
_cell.angle_gamma   90.00
#
_symmetry.space_group_name_H-M   'P 1'
#
loop_
_entity.id
_entity.type
_entity.pdbx_description
1 polymer ?
#
loop_
_entity_poly.entity_id
_entity_poly.type
_entity_poly.pdbx_seq_one_letter_code
_entity_poly.pdbx_strand_id
1 'polypeptide(L)'
;LKLVIMPHNLMIVDYALGQLGSVHDAYAFQGMQIAQDHMTLLPPGHWTWVDTVYPTERWCVVPFKKPRGGNINCKQNTYNQYVSGVHT
;
A
#
# COMPACT_ATOMS: atom_id res chain seq x y z
N LEU A 1 5.74 -9.49 -8.80
CA LEU A 1 4.79 -8.49 -9.33
C LEU A 1 4.29 -7.67 -8.15
N LYS A 2 4.31 -6.35 -8.26
CA LYS A 2 3.73 -5.43 -7.29
C LYS A 2 2.72 -4.57 -8.01
N LEU A 3 1.58 -4.36 -7.38
CA LEU A 3 0.44 -3.69 -7.98
C LEU A 3 -0.02 -2.60 -7.03
N VAL A 4 -0.30 -1.42 -7.57
CA VAL A 4 -0.84 -0.29 -6.83
C VAL A 4 -2.20 0.03 -7.38
N ILE A 5 -3.21 -0.04 -6.51
CA ILE A 5 -4.61 0.06 -6.88
C ILE A 5 -5.25 1.17 -6.07
N MET A 6 -5.96 2.05 -6.77
CA MET A 6 -6.75 3.07 -6.11
C MET A 6 -8.03 2.46 -5.51
N PRO A 7 -8.28 2.64 -4.20
CA PRO A 7 -9.40 1.97 -3.53
C PRO A 7 -10.78 2.46 -4.00
N HIS A 8 -10.87 3.70 -4.49
CA HIS A 8 -12.14 4.33 -4.83
C HIS A 8 -12.69 3.92 -6.21
N ASN A 9 -11.85 3.45 -7.12
CA ASN A 9 -12.24 3.11 -8.50
C ASN A 9 -11.59 1.82 -9.04
N LEU A 10 -10.82 1.11 -8.21
CA LEU A 10 -10.11 -0.13 -8.54
C LEU A 10 -9.15 -0.02 -9.74
N MET A 11 -8.76 1.20 -10.12
CA MET A 11 -7.78 1.39 -11.20
C MET A 11 -6.39 0.99 -10.72
N ILE A 12 -5.70 0.21 -11.55
CA ILE A 12 -4.26 -0.01 -11.41
C ILE A 12 -3.58 1.29 -11.83
N VAL A 13 -2.91 1.94 -10.89
CA VAL A 13 -2.16 3.18 -11.13
C VAL A 13 -0.67 2.95 -11.31
N ASP A 14 -0.17 1.80 -10.84
CA ASP A 14 1.23 1.43 -11.06
C ASP A 14 1.45 -0.08 -10.88
N TYR A 15 2.47 -0.61 -11.55
CA TYR A 15 2.94 -1.98 -11.32
C TYR A 15 4.44 -2.13 -11.59
N ALA A 16 5.09 -3.02 -10.85
CA ALA A 16 6.50 -3.36 -11.07
C ALA A 16 6.76 -4.87 -11.09
N LEU A 17 7.68 -5.28 -11.96
CA LEU A 17 8.21 -6.63 -12.06
C LEU A 17 9.61 -6.66 -11.43
N GLY A 18 9.79 -7.36 -10.31
CA GLY A 18 11.06 -7.44 -9.60
C GLY A 18 11.18 -8.66 -8.68
N GLN A 19 12.41 -8.99 -8.28
CA GLN A 19 12.76 -10.14 -7.42
C GLN A 19 12.20 -10.01 -6.00
N LEU A 20 11.71 -11.14 -5.48
CA LEU A 20 11.02 -11.32 -4.21
C LEU A 20 11.99 -11.16 -3.02
N GLY A 21 11.93 -10.04 -2.31
CA GLY A 21 12.71 -9.85 -1.10
C GLY A 21 12.42 -8.51 -0.44
N SER A 22 11.89 -8.53 0.80
CA SER A 22 11.29 -7.35 1.47
C SER A 22 12.12 -6.06 1.47
N VAL A 23 13.46 -6.13 1.59
CA VAL A 23 14.33 -4.94 1.57
C VAL A 23 14.51 -4.42 0.14
N HIS A 24 14.76 -5.34 -0.80
CA HIS A 24 14.79 -5.03 -2.22
C HIS A 24 13.42 -4.54 -2.68
N ASP A 25 12.35 -4.96 -2.00
CA ASP A 25 11.01 -4.63 -2.37
C ASP A 25 10.65 -3.17 -2.10
N ALA A 26 11.09 -2.64 -0.95
CA ALA A 26 10.99 -1.24 -0.58
C ALA A 26 11.79 -0.34 -1.54
N TYR A 27 13.01 -0.74 -1.89
CA TYR A 27 13.85 0.00 -2.83
C TYR A 27 13.25 0.02 -4.24
N ALA A 28 12.75 -1.13 -4.72
CA ALA A 28 12.07 -1.20 -6.00
C ALA A 28 10.77 -0.36 -6.02
N PHE A 29 10.07 -0.24 -4.88
CA PHE A 29 8.90 0.65 -4.77
C PHE A 29 9.28 2.12 -4.84
N GLN A 30 10.39 2.53 -4.25
CA GLN A 30 10.88 3.90 -4.41
C GLN A 30 11.14 4.24 -5.89
N GLY A 31 11.53 3.26 -6.71
CA GLY A 31 11.70 3.45 -8.16
C GLY A 31 10.39 3.45 -8.98
N MET A 32 9.24 3.18 -8.37
CA MET A 32 7.95 3.18 -9.06
C MET A 32 7.46 4.60 -9.34
N GLN A 33 6.67 4.77 -10.40
CA GLN A 33 6.17 6.07 -10.81
C GLN A 33 5.29 6.69 -9.73
N ILE A 34 4.48 5.89 -9.05
CA ILE A 34 3.66 6.34 -7.92
C ILE A 34 4.51 6.87 -6.76
N ALA A 35 5.68 6.28 -6.50
CA ALA A 35 6.56 6.78 -5.44
C ALA A 35 7.23 8.10 -5.83
N GLN A 36 7.58 8.26 -7.11
CA GLN A 36 8.26 9.43 -7.63
C GLN A 36 7.31 10.61 -7.93
N ASP A 37 6.08 10.33 -8.35
CA ASP A 37 5.14 11.32 -8.90
C ASP A 37 3.69 11.11 -8.43
N HIS A 38 3.50 10.72 -7.16
CA HIS A 38 2.17 10.52 -6.57
C HIS A 38 1.26 11.76 -6.67
N MET A 39 1.81 12.97 -6.71
CA MET A 39 1.00 14.21 -6.71
C MET A 39 0.28 14.45 -8.04
N THR A 40 0.79 13.95 -9.16
CA THR A 40 0.11 14.00 -10.46
C THR A 40 -0.78 12.78 -10.67
N LEU A 41 -0.37 11.62 -10.15
CA LEU A 41 -1.08 10.35 -10.32
C LEU A 41 -2.29 10.20 -9.39
N LEU A 42 -2.23 10.77 -8.19
CA LEU A 42 -3.33 10.74 -7.23
C LEU A 42 -4.01 12.11 -7.18
N PRO A 43 -5.36 12.16 -7.30
CA PRO A 43 -6.08 13.40 -7.09
C PRO A 43 -5.86 13.94 -5.67
N PRO A 44 -6.02 15.26 -5.45
CA PRO A 44 -5.90 15.85 -4.12
C PRO A 44 -6.76 15.11 -3.08
N GLY A 45 -6.16 14.80 -1.93
CA GLY A 45 -6.82 14.08 -0.83
C GLY A 45 -6.99 12.57 -1.04
N HIS A 46 -6.54 12.02 -2.17
CA HIS A 46 -6.57 10.59 -2.42
C HIS A 46 -5.26 9.92 -1.99
N TRP A 47 -5.37 8.64 -1.68
CA TRP A 47 -4.26 7.80 -1.24
C TRP A 47 -4.50 6.37 -1.71
N THR A 48 -3.42 5.60 -1.75
CA THR A 48 -3.43 4.20 -2.19
C THR A 48 -3.05 3.26 -1.05
N TRP A 49 -3.47 2.01 -1.18
CA TRP A 49 -3.03 0.92 -0.33
C TRP A 49 -1.77 0.29 -0.88
N VAL A 50 -0.85 -0.06 0.01
CA VAL A 50 0.37 -0.79 -0.37
C VAL A 50 0.66 -1.86 0.68
N ASP A 51 1.47 -2.86 0.32
CA ASP A 51 1.85 -3.93 1.25
C ASP A 51 2.50 -3.36 2.53
N THR A 52 2.25 -4.05 3.63
CA THR A 52 2.80 -3.81 4.96
C THR A 52 4.34 -3.76 5.04
N VAL A 53 5.08 -4.16 4.00
CA VAL A 53 6.54 -4.02 3.92
C VAL A 53 7.00 -2.61 3.52
N TYR A 54 6.08 -1.74 3.12
CA TYR A 54 6.36 -0.35 2.73
C TYR A 54 6.18 0.63 3.88
N PRO A 55 6.90 1.78 3.86
CA PRO A 55 6.66 2.85 4.81
C PRO A 55 5.27 3.48 4.58
N THR A 56 4.60 3.82 5.68
CA THR A 56 3.36 4.60 5.64
C THR A 56 3.67 6.07 5.34
N GLU A 57 2.98 6.63 4.36
CA GLU A 57 3.06 8.02 3.93
C GLU A 57 1.65 8.61 3.80
N ARG A 58 1.53 9.94 3.62
CA ARG A 58 0.21 10.59 3.47
C ARG A 58 -0.60 10.08 2.26
N TRP A 59 0.08 9.64 1.21
CA TRP A 59 -0.49 9.16 -0.03
C TRP A 59 -0.45 7.63 -0.17
N CYS A 60 0.20 6.93 0.77
CA CYS A 60 0.44 5.48 0.74
C CYS A 60 0.21 4.90 2.15
N VAL A 61 -0.89 4.17 2.32
CA VAL A 61 -1.29 3.62 3.62
C VAL A 61 -1.21 2.11 3.61
N VAL A 62 -0.59 1.54 4.64
CA VAL A 62 -0.39 0.10 4.75
C VAL A 62 -1.28 -0.50 5.86
N PRO A 63 -1.72 -1.76 5.74
CA PRO A 63 -2.42 -2.47 6.81
C PRO A 63 -1.59 -2.56 8.09
N PHE A 64 -2.27 -2.61 9.24
CA PHE A 64 -1.59 -2.72 10.53
C PHE A 64 -1.00 -4.12 10.72
N LYS A 65 0.30 -4.19 11.02
CA LYS A 65 0.95 -5.41 11.52
C LYS A 65 0.67 -5.59 13.00
N LYS A 66 0.60 -6.86 13.43
CA LYS A 66 0.58 -7.21 14.85
C LYS A 66 1.90 -6.80 15.51
N PRO A 67 1.87 -5.99 16.59
CA PRO A 67 3.08 -5.61 17.30
C PRO A 67 3.66 -6.79 18.08
N ARG A 68 4.98 -6.77 18.35
CA ARG A 68 5.61 -7.80 19.19
C ARG A 68 5.02 -7.73 20.61
N GLY A 69 4.48 -8.84 21.08
CA GLY A 69 3.89 -8.94 22.43
C GLY A 69 2.50 -8.32 22.60
N GLY A 70 1.84 -7.89 21.53
CA GLY A 70 0.50 -7.30 21.59
C GLY A 70 -0.41 -7.77 20.46
N ASN A 71 -1.65 -7.28 20.44
CA ASN A 71 -2.61 -7.51 19.37
C ASN A 71 -3.02 -6.18 18.72
N ILE A 72 -3.44 -6.25 17.46
CA ILE A 72 -4.13 -5.12 16.83
C ILE A 72 -5.48 -4.90 17.53
N ASN A 73 -5.88 -3.65 17.71
CA ASN A 73 -7.15 -3.31 18.34
C ASN A 73 -8.33 -3.54 17.37
N CYS A 74 -9.56 -3.45 17.89
CA CYS A 74 -10.77 -3.68 17.09
C CYS A 74 -10.86 -2.78 15.86
N LYS A 75 -10.51 -1.49 15.98
CA LYS A 75 -10.54 -0.53 14.86
C LYS A 75 -9.51 -0.87 13.78
N GLN A 76 -8.29 -1.24 14.19
CA GLN A 76 -7.23 -1.68 13.28
C GLN A 76 -7.60 -2.99 12.57
N ASN A 77 -8.25 -3.91 13.27
CA ASN A 77 -8.72 -5.16 12.68
C ASN A 77 -9.85 -4.91 11.67
N THR A 78 -10.84 -4.08 12.02
CA THR A 78 -11.91 -3.67 11.11
C THR A 78 -11.34 -2.99 9.86
N TYR A 79 -10.36 -2.10 10.03
CA TYR A 79 -9.64 -1.48 8.92
C TYR A 79 -8.99 -2.53 8.02
N ASN A 80 -8.16 -3.43 8.57
CA ASN A 80 -7.52 -4.51 7.80
C ASN A 80 -8.54 -5.40 7.08
N GLN A 81 -9.69 -5.69 7.69
CA GLN A 81 -10.77 -6.47 7.06
C GLN A 81 -11.35 -5.76 5.83
N TYR A 82 -11.56 -4.45 5.89
CA TYR A 82 -12.01 -3.68 4.72
C TYR A 82 -11.00 -3.75 3.58
N VAL A 83 -9.70 -3.70 3.88
CA VAL A 83 -8.64 -3.86 2.86
C VAL A 83 -8.67 -5.23 2.24
N SER A 84 -8.67 -6.27 3.08
CA SER A 84 -8.65 -7.66 2.63
C SER A 84 -9.93 -8.06 1.89
N GLY A 85 -11.03 -7.35 2.11
CA GLY A 85 -12.31 -7.57 1.45
C GLY A 85 -12.41 -7.00 0.02
N VAL A 86 -11.48 -6.13 -0.39
CA VAL A 86 -11.42 -5.61 -1.76
C VAL A 86 -10.98 -6.74 -2.69
N HIS A 87 -11.94 -7.46 -3.28
CA HIS A 87 -11.66 -8.39 -4.38
C HIS A 87 -11.39 -7.57 -5.65
N THR A 88 -10.17 -7.71 -6.17
CA THR A 88 -9.76 -7.35 -7.54
C THR A 88 -10.24 -8.36 -8.55
#